data_AF-A0A7C5U1D6-F1
#
_entry.id   AF-A0A7C5U1D6-F1
#
_cell.length_a   1.000
_cell.length_b   1.000
_cell.length_c   1.000
_cell.angle_alpha   90.00
_cell.angle_beta   90.00
_cell.angle_gamma   90.00
#
_symmetry.space_group_name_H-M   'P 1'
#
loop_
_entity.id
_entity.type
_entity.pdbx_description
1 polymer ?
#
loop_
_entity_poly.entity_id
_entity_poly.type
_entity_poly.pdbx_seq_one_letter_code
_entity_poly.pdbx_strand_id
1 'polypeptide(L)'
;MRSRRARGFSHERELARKLWTRGFAVMRAPASGSKAKRLLYPDIVAIYRGKVLVFEVKTTSTLRDIYIPGHQVEKLLEFTRRACGEAYIAVKITGTGEWHFVSTSKLVKTPSGNYKLPKSALGEALKLPALVSSVKGVKDLLEYTGE
;
A
#
# COMPACT_ATOMS: atom_id res chain seq x y z
N MET A 1 23.95 -11.21 8.03
CA MET A 1 22.49 -10.97 8.20
C MET A 1 22.09 -9.71 7.43
N ARG A 2 21.03 -9.71 6.61
CA ARG A 2 20.63 -8.52 5.80
C ARG A 2 20.09 -7.40 6.71
N SER A 3 20.45 -6.14 6.43
CA SER A 3 19.95 -4.98 7.18
C SER A 3 18.41 -4.86 7.11
N ARG A 4 17.79 -4.21 8.11
CA ARG A 4 16.34 -3.94 8.12
C ARG A 4 15.89 -3.19 6.86
N ARG A 5 16.74 -2.28 6.36
CA ARG A 5 16.55 -1.54 5.12
C ARG A 5 16.58 -2.44 3.88
N ALA A 6 17.54 -3.36 3.79
CA ALA A 6 17.61 -4.32 2.69
C ALA A 6 16.40 -5.27 2.66
N ARG A 7 15.86 -5.64 3.84
CA ARG A 7 14.61 -6.41 3.95
C ARG A 7 13.39 -5.62 3.49
N GLY A 8 13.27 -4.36 3.90
CA GLY A 8 12.22 -3.45 3.42
C GLY A 8 12.19 -3.36 1.89
N PHE A 9 13.35 -3.08 1.28
CA PHE A 9 13.48 -3.08 -0.18
C PHE A 9 13.14 -4.42 -0.83
N SER A 10 13.36 -5.56 -0.16
CA SER A 10 12.96 -6.85 -0.70
C SER A 10 11.44 -7.00 -0.78
N HIS A 11 10.72 -6.53 0.24
CA HIS A 11 9.27 -6.61 0.31
C HIS A 11 8.59 -5.66 -0.68
N GLU A 12 9.15 -4.47 -0.89
CA GLU A 12 8.66 -3.56 -1.95
C GLU A 12 8.75 -4.19 -3.35
N ARG A 13 9.89 -4.78 -3.74
CA ARG A 13 9.97 -5.45 -5.06
C ARG A 13 9.17 -6.73 -5.12
N GLU A 14 8.92 -7.41 -4.01
CA GLU A 14 7.96 -8.51 -3.98
C GLU A 14 6.56 -8.03 -4.32
N LEU A 15 6.06 -6.99 -3.65
CA LEU A 15 4.74 -6.42 -3.95
C LEU A 15 4.68 -5.88 -5.39
N ALA A 16 5.72 -5.16 -5.82
CA ALA A 16 5.78 -4.63 -7.17
C ALA A 16 5.71 -5.74 -8.23
N ARG A 17 6.46 -6.84 -8.06
CA ARG A 17 6.37 -8.01 -8.95
C ARG A 17 4.98 -8.65 -8.91
N LYS A 18 4.38 -8.81 -7.72
CA LYS A 18 3.04 -9.40 -7.58
C LYS A 18 1.96 -8.57 -8.30
N LEU A 19 2.07 -7.24 -8.30
CA LEU A 19 1.17 -6.34 -9.04
C LEU A 19 1.47 -6.38 -10.54
N TRP A 20 2.74 -6.35 -10.94
CA TRP A 20 3.18 -6.45 -12.33
C TRP A 20 2.67 -7.73 -13.01
N THR A 21 2.84 -8.89 -12.37
CA THR A 21 2.35 -10.17 -12.91
C THR A 21 0.84 -10.25 -13.03
N ARG A 22 0.11 -9.31 -12.40
CA ARG A 22 -1.34 -9.18 -12.52
C ARG A 22 -1.75 -8.12 -13.55
N GLY A 23 -0.81 -7.60 -14.34
CA GLY A 23 -1.09 -6.70 -15.46
C GLY A 23 -1.17 -5.22 -15.09
N PHE A 24 -0.70 -4.83 -13.90
CA PHE A 24 -0.51 -3.42 -13.56
C PHE A 24 0.80 -2.91 -14.15
N ALA A 25 0.84 -1.66 -14.61
CA ALA A 25 2.09 -0.93 -14.79
C ALA A 25 2.57 -0.49 -13.39
N VAL A 26 3.81 -0.78 -13.01
CA VAL A 26 4.28 -0.57 -11.63
C VAL A 26 5.58 0.20 -11.61
N MET A 27 5.66 1.21 -10.74
CA MET A 27 6.88 1.93 -10.41
C MET A 27 7.15 1.86 -8.91
N ARG A 28 8.42 1.83 -8.55
CA ARG A 28 8.89 1.98 -7.16
C ARG A 28 9.60 3.32 -7.01
N ALA A 29 9.53 3.91 -5.84
CA ALA A 29 10.35 5.06 -5.53
C ALA A 29 11.85 4.76 -5.70
N PRO A 30 12.63 5.75 -6.15
CA PRO A 30 14.08 5.63 -6.17
C PRO A 30 14.61 5.47 -4.73
N ALA A 31 15.72 4.74 -4.58
CA ALA A 31 16.40 4.67 -3.30
C ALA A 31 16.82 6.08 -2.87
N SER A 32 16.52 6.47 -1.62
CA SER A 32 16.70 7.83 -1.12
C SER A 32 18.14 8.37 -1.36
N GLY A 33 18.32 9.17 -2.41
CA GLY A 33 19.50 10.00 -2.62
C GLY A 33 19.32 11.37 -1.97
N SER A 34 20.41 12.02 -1.60
CA SER A 34 20.42 13.35 -0.96
C SER A 34 19.68 14.45 -1.76
N LYS A 35 19.47 14.26 -3.07
CA LYS A 35 18.71 15.17 -3.95
C LYS A 35 17.20 14.89 -4.02
N ALA A 36 16.72 13.82 -3.39
CA ALA A 36 15.33 13.37 -3.47
C ALA A 36 14.36 14.16 -2.57
N LYS A 37 14.86 15.15 -1.80
CA LYS A 37 14.07 15.93 -0.83
C LYS A 37 13.03 16.89 -1.44
N ARG A 38 13.03 17.11 -2.76
CA ARG A 38 12.10 18.05 -3.42
C ARG A 38 10.81 17.40 -3.93
N LEU A 39 10.78 16.07 -4.05
CA LEU A 39 9.64 15.35 -4.62
C LEU A 39 9.03 14.41 -3.56
N LEU A 40 7.72 14.45 -3.42
CA LEU A 40 6.95 13.59 -2.54
C LEU A 40 6.58 12.32 -3.29
N TYR A 41 7.35 11.25 -3.12
CA TYR A 41 7.07 9.96 -3.78
C TYR A 41 6.61 8.89 -2.79
N PRO A 42 5.55 8.14 -3.12
CA PRO A 42 5.13 6.94 -2.37
C PRO A 42 6.15 5.82 -2.57
N ASP A 43 6.04 4.73 -1.82
CA ASP A 43 6.94 3.59 -2.01
C ASP A 43 6.69 2.87 -3.35
N ILE A 44 5.41 2.68 -3.70
CA ILE A 44 4.97 2.03 -4.93
C ILE A 44 3.79 2.78 -5.54
N VAL A 45 3.80 2.91 -6.87
CA VAL A 45 2.63 3.29 -7.67
C VAL A 45 2.31 2.13 -8.61
N ALA A 46 1.04 1.77 -8.71
CA ALA A 46 0.56 0.79 -9.67
C ALA A 46 -0.63 1.34 -10.44
N ILE A 47 -0.65 1.16 -11.76
CA ILE A 47 -1.65 1.72 -12.66
C ILE A 47 -2.27 0.60 -13.47
N TYR A 48 -3.60 0.57 -13.54
CA TYR A 48 -4.34 -0.34 -14.40
C TYR A 48 -5.46 0.41 -15.13
N ARG A 49 -5.33 0.56 -16.45
CA ARG A 49 -6.34 1.22 -17.31
C ARG A 49 -6.82 2.57 -16.74
N GLY A 50 -5.86 3.43 -16.36
CA GLY A 50 -6.16 4.76 -15.79
C GLY A 50 -6.47 4.78 -14.29
N LYS A 51 -6.76 3.63 -13.66
CA LYS A 51 -6.92 3.55 -12.20
C LYS A 51 -5.55 3.53 -11.53
N VAL A 52 -5.29 4.49 -10.65
CA VAL A 52 -4.00 4.67 -9.97
C VAL A 52 -4.10 4.21 -8.53
N LEU A 53 -3.26 3.26 -8.15
CA LEU A 53 -3.07 2.82 -6.76
C LEU A 53 -1.72 3.31 -6.24
N VAL A 54 -1.73 3.85 -5.03
CA VAL A 54 -0.57 4.46 -4.40
C VAL A 54 -0.34 3.81 -3.04
N PHE A 55 0.86 3.31 -2.80
CA PHE A 55 1.16 2.52 -1.61
C PHE A 55 2.32 3.09 -0.80
N GLU A 56 2.12 3.14 0.51
CA GLU A 56 3.20 3.15 1.49
C GLU A 56 3.32 1.74 2.09
N VAL A 57 4.52 1.16 2.07
CA VAL A 57 4.76 -0.24 2.43
C VAL A 57 5.24 -0.33 3.88
N LYS A 58 4.65 -1.24 4.65
CA LYS A 58 5.07 -1.58 6.01
C LYS A 58 5.16 -3.08 6.18
N THR A 59 5.95 -3.50 7.16
CA THR A 59 6.07 -4.92 7.53
C THR A 59 5.98 -5.10 9.03
N THR A 60 5.34 -6.19 9.43
CA THR A 60 5.24 -6.63 10.83
C THR A 60 5.25 -8.15 10.87
N SER A 61 5.68 -8.75 11.96
CA SER A 61 5.65 -10.22 12.10
C SER A 61 4.25 -10.75 12.35
N THR A 62 3.43 -9.99 13.06
CA THR A 62 2.07 -10.38 13.52
C THR A 62 1.08 -9.22 13.38
N LEU A 63 -0.22 -9.52 13.48
CA LEU A 63 -1.30 -8.53 13.49
C LEU A 63 -1.26 -7.70 14.78
N ARG A 64 -1.02 -6.39 14.63
CA ARG A 64 -0.94 -5.41 15.72
C ARG A 64 -1.19 -4.01 15.18
N ASP A 65 -1.36 -3.05 16.09
CA ASP A 65 -1.35 -1.63 15.76
C ASP A 65 0.00 -1.24 15.13
N ILE A 66 -0.06 -0.41 14.08
CA ILE A 66 1.13 0.08 13.39
C ILE A 66 1.12 1.61 13.44
N TYR A 67 2.19 2.19 13.98
CA TYR A 67 2.39 3.64 13.99
C TYR A 67 3.20 4.06 12.77
N ILE A 68 2.70 5.07 12.07
CA ILE A 68 3.24 5.58 10.82
C ILE A 68 3.58 7.06 11.03
N PRO A 69 4.80 7.50 10.70
CA PRO A 69 5.16 8.91 10.78
C PRO A 69 4.24 9.80 9.94
N GLY A 70 3.83 10.95 10.49
CA GLY A 70 2.90 11.88 9.83
C GLY A 70 3.32 12.24 8.40
N HIS A 71 4.58 12.63 8.22
CA HIS A 71 5.14 13.00 6.92
C HIS A 71 5.03 11.90 5.84
N GLN A 72 5.03 10.61 6.21
CA GLN A 72 4.87 9.52 5.23
C GLN A 72 3.43 9.46 4.71
N VAL A 73 2.45 9.63 5.61
CA VAL A 73 1.03 9.65 5.25
C VAL A 73 0.72 10.91 4.45
N GLU A 74 1.23 12.07 4.85
CA GLU A 74 1.01 13.34 4.14
C GLU A 74 1.59 13.30 2.73
N LYS A 75 2.82 12.78 2.57
CA LYS A 75 3.46 12.54 1.28
C LYS A 75 2.61 11.62 0.38
N LEU A 76 2.09 10.53 0.95
CA LEU A 76 1.22 9.58 0.25
C LEU A 76 -0.06 10.27 -0.22
N LEU A 77 -0.76 10.96 0.68
CA LEU A 77 -2.03 11.65 0.39
C LEU A 77 -1.85 12.75 -0.66
N GLU A 78 -0.80 13.55 -0.59
CA GLU A 78 -0.55 14.61 -1.58
C GLU A 78 -0.23 14.04 -2.96
N PHE A 79 0.55 12.96 -3.05
CA PHE A 79 0.78 12.28 -4.33
C PHE A 79 -0.52 11.71 -4.89
N THR A 80 -1.30 11.02 -4.05
CA THR A 80 -2.60 10.44 -4.45
C THR A 80 -3.58 11.50 -4.92
N ARG A 81 -3.66 12.64 -4.23
CA ARG A 81 -4.51 13.78 -4.61
C ARG A 81 -4.15 14.31 -6.00
N ARG A 82 -2.86 14.48 -6.29
CA ARG A 82 -2.39 14.94 -7.62
C ARG A 82 -2.62 13.90 -8.72
N ALA A 83 -2.53 12.62 -8.38
CA ALA A 83 -2.70 11.52 -9.32
C ALA A 83 -4.16 11.10 -9.53
N CYS A 84 -5.11 11.69 -8.79
CA CYS A 84 -6.51 11.26 -8.73
C CYS A 84 -6.66 9.75 -8.48
N GLY A 85 -5.83 9.21 -7.58
CA GLY A 85 -5.76 7.77 -7.30
C GLY A 85 -6.35 7.36 -5.95
N GLU A 86 -6.10 6.11 -5.57
CA GLU A 86 -6.45 5.56 -4.26
C GLU A 86 -5.20 5.25 -3.44
N ALA A 87 -5.20 5.65 -2.16
CA ALA A 87 -4.07 5.48 -1.25
C ALA A 87 -4.28 4.33 -0.26
N TYR A 88 -3.30 3.45 -0.17
CA TYR A 88 -3.30 2.31 0.75
C TYR A 88 -2.00 2.22 1.55
N ILE A 89 -2.11 1.80 2.81
CA ILE A 89 -0.99 1.23 3.56
C ILE A 89 -0.93 -0.26 3.25
N ALA A 90 0.12 -0.68 2.55
CA ALA A 90 0.36 -2.09 2.21
C ALA A 90 1.22 -2.75 3.28
N VAL A 91 0.60 -3.57 4.13
CA VAL A 91 1.25 -4.24 5.24
C VAL A 91 1.51 -5.70 4.90
N LYS A 92 2.78 -6.11 4.91
CA LYS A 92 3.13 -7.54 4.89
C LYS A 92 3.23 -8.09 6.32
N ILE A 93 2.45 -9.12 6.61
CA ILE A 93 2.58 -9.93 7.83
C ILE A 93 3.61 -11.01 7.54
N THR A 94 4.85 -10.85 8.01
CA THR A 94 5.94 -11.76 7.64
C THR A 94 5.79 -13.16 8.24
N GLY A 95 5.02 -13.31 9.34
CA GLY A 95 4.71 -14.60 9.93
C GLY A 95 3.82 -15.49 9.04
N THR A 96 2.89 -14.89 8.29
CA THR A 96 2.00 -15.63 7.36
C THR A 96 2.38 -15.45 5.88
N GLY A 97 3.20 -14.44 5.57
CA GLY A 97 3.55 -14.05 4.21
C GLY A 97 2.47 -13.23 3.49
N GLU A 98 1.34 -12.97 4.14
CA GLU A 98 0.19 -12.31 3.53
C GLU A 98 0.35 -10.79 3.43
N TRP A 99 -0.30 -10.24 2.40
CA TRP A 99 -0.41 -8.80 2.17
C TRP A 99 -1.80 -8.31 2.54
N HIS A 100 -1.83 -7.23 3.31
CA HIS A 100 -3.04 -6.54 3.76
C HIS A 100 -2.98 -5.10 3.27
N PHE A 101 -4.04 -4.65 2.60
CA PHE A 101 -4.13 -3.31 2.02
C PHE A 101 -5.22 -2.54 2.75
N VAL A 102 -4.81 -1.53 3.51
CA VAL A 102 -5.72 -0.72 4.31
C VAL A 102 -5.83 0.67 3.69
N SER A 103 -7.05 1.11 3.39
CA SER A 103 -7.30 2.47 2.92
C SER A 103 -6.82 3.49 3.96
N THR A 104 -6.20 4.58 3.49
CA THR A 104 -5.76 5.67 4.36
C THR A 104 -6.89 6.31 5.17
N SER A 105 -8.14 6.17 4.73
CA SER A 105 -9.35 6.60 5.47
C SER A 105 -9.52 5.89 6.82
N LYS A 106 -8.96 4.68 7.00
CA LYS A 106 -9.02 3.93 8.27
C LYS A 106 -7.91 4.31 9.26
N LEU A 107 -7.05 5.27 8.92
CA LEU A 107 -5.97 5.72 9.81
C LEU A 107 -6.50 6.70 10.86
N VAL A 108 -6.03 6.56 12.09
CA VAL A 108 -6.36 7.47 13.20
C VAL A 108 -5.18 8.39 13.44
N LYS A 109 -5.38 9.71 13.30
CA LYS A 109 -4.33 10.70 13.60
C LYS A 109 -4.11 10.80 15.11
N THR A 110 -2.86 10.79 15.56
CA THR A 110 -2.47 10.93 16.97
C THR A 110 -2.26 12.41 17.32
N PRO A 111 -2.30 12.79 18.61
CA PRO A 111 -2.02 14.17 19.03
C PRO A 111 -0.65 14.69 18.58
N SER A 112 0.33 13.80 18.48
CA SER A 112 1.69 14.10 17.98
C SER A 112 1.80 14.29 16.47
N GLY A 113 0.69 14.22 15.72
CA GLY A 113 0.68 14.37 14.26
C GLY A 113 1.03 13.11 13.47
N ASN A 114 1.37 11.99 14.14
CA ASN A 114 1.54 10.69 13.51
C ASN A 114 0.19 10.02 13.24
N TYR A 115 0.23 8.86 12.57
CA TYR A 115 -0.97 8.08 12.30
C TYR A 115 -0.83 6.69 12.91
N LYS A 116 -1.94 6.20 13.48
CA LYS A 116 -2.10 4.82 13.92
C LYS A 116 -2.97 4.09 12.92
N LEU A 117 -2.47 2.95 12.44
CA LEU A 117 -3.24 1.93 11.76
C LEU A 117 -3.70 0.90 12.81
N PRO A 118 -5.00 0.85 13.17
CA PRO A 118 -5.49 -0.07 14.18
C PRO A 118 -5.41 -1.54 13.71
N LYS A 119 -5.18 -2.46 14.66
CA LYS A 119 -5.21 -3.91 14.42
C LYS A 119 -6.56 -4.36 13.83
N SER A 120 -7.67 -3.77 14.26
CA SER A 120 -9.00 -4.08 13.72
C SER A 120 -9.10 -3.78 12.22
N ALA A 121 -8.70 -2.56 11.81
CA ALA A 121 -8.65 -2.17 10.42
C ALA A 121 -7.70 -3.06 9.59
N LEU A 122 -6.61 -3.54 10.19
CA LEU A 122 -5.69 -4.48 9.56
C LEU A 122 -6.31 -5.89 9.42
N GLY A 123 -7.13 -6.33 10.38
CA GLY A 123 -7.86 -7.61 10.31
C GLY A 123 -8.93 -7.63 9.22
N GLU A 124 -9.54 -6.48 8.93
CA GLU A 124 -10.54 -6.29 7.85
C GLU A 124 -9.93 -5.83 6.52
N ALA A 125 -8.60 -5.79 6.41
CA ALA A 125 -7.94 -5.25 5.25
C ALA A 125 -8.19 -6.10 3.99
N LEU A 126 -8.18 -5.45 2.83
CA LEU A 126 -8.21 -6.17 1.56
C LEU A 126 -6.97 -7.05 1.45
N LYS A 127 -7.15 -8.27 0.95
CA LYS A 127 -6.04 -9.13 0.50
C LYS A 127 -5.71 -8.81 -0.96
N LEU A 128 -4.53 -9.22 -1.42
CA LEU A 128 -4.08 -8.92 -2.80
C LEU A 128 -5.09 -9.35 -3.88
N PRO A 129 -5.72 -10.54 -3.84
CA PRO A 129 -6.73 -10.90 -4.84
C PRO A 129 -7.93 -9.93 -4.84
N ALA A 130 -8.48 -9.61 -3.67
CA ALA A 130 -9.62 -8.71 -3.54
C ALA A 130 -9.30 -7.29 -4.03
N LEU A 131 -8.13 -6.75 -3.68
CA LEU A 131 -7.66 -5.47 -4.19
C LEU A 131 -7.62 -5.47 -5.73
N VAL A 132 -7.07 -6.52 -6.33
CA VAL A 132 -6.94 -6.62 -7.79
C VAL A 132 -8.30 -6.72 -8.46
N SER A 133 -9.23 -7.53 -7.92
CA SER A 133 -10.59 -7.65 -8.44
C SER A 133 -11.34 -6.31 -8.40
N SER A 134 -11.24 -5.58 -7.29
CA SER A 134 -11.89 -4.27 -7.12
C SER A 134 -11.44 -3.25 -8.18
N VAL A 135 -10.15 -3.26 -8.53
CA VAL A 135 -9.60 -2.33 -9.54
C VAL A 135 -9.97 -2.78 -10.94
N LYS A 136 -9.87 -4.07 -11.23
CA LYS A 136 -10.16 -4.59 -12.57
C LYS A 136 -11.66 -4.56 -12.91
N GLY A 137 -12.54 -4.34 -11.94
CA GLY A 137 -13.97 -4.38 -12.15
C GLY A 137 -14.45 -5.79 -12.49
N VAL A 138 -13.75 -6.81 -11.98
CA VAL A 138 -14.25 -8.19 -12.06
C VAL A 138 -15.37 -8.27 -11.05
N LYS A 139 -16.60 -8.14 -11.53
CA LYS A 139 -17.81 -8.34 -10.75
C LYS A 139 -17.87 -9.79 -10.25
N ASP A 140 -18.55 -10.00 -9.13
CA ASP A 140 -18.89 -11.35 -8.70
C ASP A 140 -19.67 -12.07 -9.81
N LEU A 141 -19.55 -13.39 -9.91
CA LEU A 141 -20.29 -14.15 -10.92
C LEU A 141 -21.81 -13.92 -10.76
N LEU A 142 -22.26 -13.72 -9.52
CA LEU A 142 -23.66 -13.43 -9.19
C LEU A 142 -24.15 -12.10 -9.77
N GLU A 143 -23.30 -11.09 -9.85
CA GLU A 143 -23.64 -9.82 -10.50
C GLU A 143 -23.76 -9.95 -12.03
N TYR A 144 -23.25 -11.03 -12.63
CA TYR A 144 -23.48 -11.35 -14.05
C TYR A 144 -24.73 -12.21 -14.25
N THR A 145 -25.15 -13.02 -13.27
CA THR A 145 -26.35 -13.86 -13.37
C THR A 145 -27.64 -13.10 -13.04
N GLY A 146 -27.54 -11.93 -12.39
CA GLY A 146 -28.70 -11.10 -12.07
C GLY A 146 -29.61 -11.70 -10.99
N GLU A 147 -29.05 -12.60 -10.17
CA GLU A 147 -29.68 -13.20 -8.98
C GLU A 147 -29.23 -12.48 -7.69
#